data_AF-A0A949H2S9-F1
#
_entry.id   AF-A0A949H2S9-F1
#
_cell.length_a   1.000
_cell.length_b   1.000
_cell.length_c   1.000
_cell.angle_alpha   90.00
_cell.angle_beta   90.00
_cell.angle_gamma   90.00
#
_symmetry.space_group_name_H-M   'P 1'
#
loop_
_entity.id
_entity.type
_entity.pdbx_description
1 polymer ?
#
loop_
_entity_poly.entity_id
_entity_poly.type
_entity_poly.pdbx_seq_one_letter_code
_entity_poly.pdbx_strand_id
1 'polypeptide(L)'
;QTLRIYERKGLLEPARTQGGSRRYSEADISLLRRIQELTDEGLNLAGVKRVLALEARLAALETELHQVRTEAARAVDEAHRSYRRDLVPVQQAVARYNEAADVLRRLTGR
;
A
#
# COMPACT_ATOMS: atom_id res chain seq x y z
N GLN A 1 -18.21 -36.48 -2.66
CA GLN A 1 -19.23 -35.98 -1.70
C GLN A 1 -18.89 -34.59 -1.12
N THR A 2 -17.61 -34.19 -1.06
CA THR A 2 -17.10 -32.96 -0.42
C THR A 2 -17.52 -31.64 -1.07
N LEU A 3 -17.50 -31.51 -2.41
CA LEU A 3 -17.85 -30.27 -3.11
C LEU A 3 -19.29 -29.80 -2.82
N ARG A 4 -20.24 -30.74 -2.74
CA ARG A 4 -21.63 -30.43 -2.35
C ARG A 4 -21.74 -29.87 -0.93
N ILE A 5 -20.85 -30.29 -0.03
CA ILE A 5 -20.84 -29.78 1.36
C ILE A 5 -20.38 -28.32 1.36
N TYR A 6 -19.30 -28.02 0.65
CA TYR A 6 -18.79 -26.65 0.53
C TYR A 6 -19.81 -25.71 -0.10
N GLU A 7 -20.49 -26.14 -1.18
CA GLU A 7 -21.59 -25.38 -1.79
C GLU A 7 -22.72 -25.10 -0.78
N ARG A 8 -23.20 -26.12 -0.05
CA ARG A 8 -24.27 -25.92 0.96
C ARG A 8 -23.86 -25.01 2.12
N LYS A 9 -22.56 -24.93 2.43
CA LYS A 9 -22.04 -24.02 3.46
C LYS A 9 -21.75 -22.61 2.90
N GLY A 10 -21.95 -22.40 1.59
CA GLY A 10 -21.66 -21.15 0.90
C GLY A 10 -20.17 -20.83 0.90
N LEU A 11 -19.34 -21.86 0.77
CA LEU A 11 -17.87 -21.74 0.62
C LEU A 11 -17.45 -21.77 -0.85
N LEU A 12 -18.32 -22.19 -1.75
CA LEU A 12 -18.04 -22.34 -3.17
C LEU A 12 -19.32 -22.17 -3.97
N GLU A 13 -19.29 -21.34 -5.00
CA GLU A 13 -20.43 -21.11 -5.89
C GLU A 13 -20.00 -21.36 -7.34
N PRO A 14 -20.07 -22.62 -7.81
CA PRO A 14 -19.64 -22.96 -9.16
C PRO A 14 -20.60 -22.40 -10.20
N ALA A 15 -20.03 -21.91 -11.31
CA ALA A 15 -20.81 -21.65 -12.51
C ALA A 15 -21.48 -22.94 -13.00
N ARG A 16 -22.63 -22.82 -13.68
CA ARG A 16 -23.34 -23.96 -14.26
C ARG A 16 -23.44 -23.84 -15.77
N THR A 17 -23.32 -24.96 -16.48
CA THR A 17 -23.65 -25.03 -17.91
C THR A 17 -25.17 -25.05 -18.11
N GLN A 18 -25.63 -24.84 -19.34
CA GLN A 18 -27.05 -24.98 -19.69
C GLN A 18 -27.59 -26.39 -19.35
N GLY A 19 -26.75 -27.42 -19.40
CA GLY A 19 -27.10 -28.79 -18.99
C GLY A 19 -27.02 -29.05 -17.48
N GLY A 20 -26.76 -28.03 -16.65
CA GLY A 20 -26.75 -28.14 -15.18
C GLY A 20 -25.44 -28.63 -14.54
N SER A 21 -24.44 -28.99 -15.35
CA SER A 21 -23.11 -29.41 -14.89
C SER A 21 -22.32 -28.23 -14.32
N ARG A 22 -21.56 -28.48 -13.25
CA ARG A 22 -20.71 -27.47 -12.60
C ARG A 22 -19.47 -27.21 -13.44
N ARG A 23 -19.10 -25.94 -13.56
CA ARG A 23 -17.84 -25.47 -14.10
C ARG A 23 -17.07 -24.75 -13.01
N TYR A 24 -15.79 -25.07 -12.94
CA TYR A 24 -14.85 -24.45 -12.01
C TYR A 24 -13.86 -23.63 -12.83
N SER A 25 -13.63 -22.40 -12.38
CA SER A 25 -12.55 -21.53 -12.82
C SER A 25 -11.26 -21.86 -12.06
N GLU A 26 -10.12 -21.32 -12.50
CA GLU A 26 -8.86 -21.42 -11.75
C GLU A 26 -8.96 -20.79 -10.35
N ALA A 27 -9.78 -19.74 -10.20
CA ALA A 27 -10.07 -19.15 -8.90
C ALA A 27 -10.81 -20.12 -7.98
N ASP A 28 -11.78 -20.88 -8.52
CA ASP A 28 -12.49 -21.92 -7.77
C ASP A 28 -11.54 -23.04 -7.34
N ILE A 29 -10.62 -23.45 -8.22
CA ILE A 29 -9.62 -24.47 -7.89
C ILE A 29 -8.68 -23.99 -6.78
N SER A 30 -8.23 -22.74 -6.85
CA SER A 30 -7.42 -22.12 -5.80
C SER A 30 -8.17 -22.04 -4.46
N LEU A 31 -9.44 -21.64 -4.50
CA LEU A 31 -10.31 -21.60 -3.32
C LEU A 31 -10.49 -22.99 -2.69
N LEU A 32 -10.69 -24.02 -3.51
CA LEU A 32 -10.79 -25.40 -3.04
C LEU A 32 -9.51 -25.90 -2.36
N ARG A 33 -8.34 -25.56 -2.92
CA ARG A 33 -7.05 -25.86 -2.28
C ARG A 33 -6.92 -25.16 -0.93
N ARG A 34 -7.28 -23.88 -0.86
CA ARG A 34 -7.24 -23.11 0.39
C ARG A 34 -8.19 -23.65 1.45
N ILE A 35 -9.40 -24.06 1.04
CA ILE A 35 -10.35 -24.72 1.94
C ILE A 35 -9.75 -26.01 2.49
N GLN A 36 -9.12 -26.83 1.62
CA GLN A 36 -8.50 -28.08 2.03
C GLN A 36 -7.37 -27.86 3.05
N GLU A 37 -6.46 -26.92 2.77
CA GLU A 37 -5.38 -26.53 3.68
C GLU A 37 -5.91 -26.15 5.07
N LEU A 38 -6.89 -25.24 5.13
CA LEU A 38 -7.46 -24.79 6.40
C LEU A 38 -8.18 -25.92 7.14
N THR A 39 -8.83 -26.84 6.43
CA THR A 39 -9.43 -28.02 7.08
C THR A 39 -8.37 -28.99 7.60
N ASP A 40 -7.25 -29.14 6.90
CA ASP A 40 -6.13 -30.00 7.31
C ASP A 40 -5.41 -29.41 8.54
N GLU A 41 -5.42 -28.08 8.70
CA GLU A 41 -5.02 -27.37 9.92
C GLU A 41 -6.01 -27.55 11.10
N GLY A 42 -7.13 -28.23 10.88
CA GLY A 42 -8.11 -28.58 11.92
C GLY A 42 -9.28 -27.61 12.04
N LEU A 43 -9.43 -26.64 11.14
CA LEU A 43 -10.59 -25.75 11.16
C LEU A 43 -11.84 -26.47 10.66
N ASN A 44 -12.95 -26.28 11.37
CA ASN A 44 -14.26 -26.64 10.84
C ASN A 44 -14.71 -25.64 9.74
N LEU A 45 -15.72 -26.01 8.97
CA LEU A 45 -16.19 -25.20 7.83
C LEU A 45 -16.70 -23.79 8.20
N ALA A 46 -17.17 -23.58 9.43
CA ALA A 46 -17.52 -22.24 9.89
C ALA A 46 -16.28 -21.38 10.17
N GLY A 47 -15.23 -22.00 10.72
CA GLY A 47 -13.90 -21.41 10.85
C GLY A 47 -13.28 -21.06 9.50
N VAL A 48 -13.28 -22.00 8.56
CA VAL A 48 -12.80 -21.78 7.19
C VAL A 48 -13.51 -20.58 6.55
N LYS A 49 -14.84 -20.50 6.65
CA LYS A 49 -15.61 -19.37 6.10
C LYS A 49 -15.20 -18.03 6.70
N ARG A 50 -14.92 -17.99 8.00
CA ARG A 50 -14.45 -16.78 8.67
C ARG A 50 -13.06 -16.38 8.21
N VAL A 51 -12.12 -17.34 8.10
CA VAL A 51 -10.76 -17.07 7.63
C VAL A 51 -10.78 -16.52 6.21
N LEU A 52 -11.47 -17.17 5.28
CA LEU A 52 -11.58 -16.70 3.90
C LEU A 52 -12.17 -15.28 3.81
N ALA A 53 -13.18 -14.97 4.64
CA ALA A 53 -13.75 -13.63 4.69
C ALA A 53 -12.77 -12.59 5.25
N LEU A 54 -11.92 -12.98 6.20
CA LEU A 54 -10.87 -12.12 6.75
C LEU A 54 -9.74 -11.90 5.73
N GLU A 55 -9.30 -12.95 5.03
CA GLU A 55 -8.31 -12.85 3.95
C GLU A 55 -8.79 -11.92 2.83
N ALA A 56 -10.05 -12.05 2.42
CA ALA A 56 -10.65 -11.17 1.41
C ALA A 56 -10.69 -9.70 1.88
N ARG A 57 -11.01 -9.46 3.17
CA ARG A 57 -10.97 -8.10 3.75
C ARG A 57 -9.54 -7.57 3.79
N LEU A 58 -8.57 -8.36 4.25
CA LEU A 58 -7.16 -7.97 4.29
C LEU A 58 -6.65 -7.57 2.91
N ALA A 59 -6.92 -8.36 1.88
CA ALA A 59 -6.55 -8.03 0.50
C ALA A 59 -7.17 -6.71 0.02
N ALA A 60 -8.44 -6.44 0.37
CA ALA A 60 -9.09 -5.17 0.05
C ALA A 60 -8.44 -3.98 0.78
N LEU A 61 -8.17 -4.13 2.08
CA LEU A 61 -7.50 -3.09 2.88
C LEU A 61 -6.08 -2.82 2.39
N GLU A 62 -5.32 -3.85 2.01
CA GLU A 62 -3.99 -3.71 1.45
C GLU A 62 -4.00 -2.96 0.12
N THR A 63 -5.00 -3.23 -0.73
CA THR A 63 -5.21 -2.50 -1.99
C THR A 63 -5.52 -1.03 -1.74
N GLU A 64 -6.44 -0.73 -0.82
CA GLU A 64 -6.81 0.65 -0.45
C GLU A 64 -5.60 1.40 0.14
N LEU A 65 -4.86 0.77 1.06
CA LEU A 65 -3.66 1.34 1.64
C LEU A 65 -2.61 1.66 0.58
N HIS A 66 -2.44 0.77 -0.42
CA HIS A 66 -1.52 1.00 -1.52
C HIS A 66 -1.95 2.19 -2.40
N GLN A 67 -3.25 2.33 -2.67
CA GLN A 67 -3.80 3.46 -3.42
C GLN A 67 -3.56 4.77 -2.66
N VAL A 68 -3.95 4.84 -1.39
CA VAL A 68 -3.80 6.05 -0.55
C VAL A 68 -2.32 6.45 -0.43
N ARG A 69 -1.41 5.48 -0.23
CA ARG A 69 0.03 5.76 -0.18
C ARG A 69 0.56 6.32 -1.49
N THR A 70 0.09 5.80 -2.61
CA THR A 70 0.48 6.27 -3.95
C THR A 70 -0.02 7.68 -4.20
N GLU A 71 -1.26 7.98 -3.82
CA GLU A 71 -1.83 9.32 -3.91
C GLU A 71 -1.11 10.33 -3.02
N ALA A 72 -0.83 9.95 -1.76
CA ALA A 72 -0.07 10.78 -0.84
C ALA A 72 1.34 11.09 -1.38
N ALA A 73 2.03 10.10 -1.93
CA ALA A 73 3.34 10.31 -2.55
C ALA A 73 3.26 11.31 -3.72
N ARG A 74 2.27 11.16 -4.60
CA ARG A 74 2.05 12.10 -5.73
C ARG A 74 1.76 13.51 -5.26
N ALA A 75 0.93 13.68 -4.23
CA ALA A 75 0.60 14.98 -3.67
C ALA A 75 1.84 15.67 -3.06
N VAL A 76 2.68 14.91 -2.35
CA VAL A 76 3.96 15.41 -1.81
C VAL A 76 4.91 15.84 -2.94
N ASP A 77 5.03 15.04 -4.00
CA ASP A 77 5.88 15.34 -5.16
C ASP A 77 5.40 16.58 -5.92
N GLU A 78 4.08 16.78 -6.01
CA GLU A 78 3.48 17.96 -6.61
C GLU A 78 3.75 19.22 -5.79
N ALA A 79 3.56 19.15 -4.47
CA ALA A 79 3.86 20.26 -3.57
C ALA A 79 5.35 20.65 -3.61
N HIS A 80 6.27 19.68 -3.61
CA HIS A 80 7.71 19.97 -3.75
C HIS A 80 8.04 20.69 -5.06
N ARG A 81 7.38 20.30 -6.17
CA ARG A 81 7.57 20.93 -7.48
C ARG A 81 7.02 22.36 -7.52
N SER A 82 5.88 22.64 -6.90
CA SER A 82 5.35 24.01 -6.82
C SER A 82 6.29 24.92 -6.03
N TYR A 83 6.73 24.48 -4.84
CA TYR A 83 7.67 25.27 -4.04
C TYR A 83 8.99 25.52 -4.77
N ARG A 84 9.54 24.55 -5.50
CA ARG A 84 10.78 24.77 -6.27
C ARG A 84 10.65 25.86 -7.34
N ARG A 85 9.46 26.07 -7.89
CA ARG A 85 9.21 27.15 -8.87
C ARG A 85 9.13 28.53 -8.23
N ASP A 86 8.66 28.60 -6.99
CA ASP A 86 8.46 29.86 -6.26
C ASP A 86 9.71 30.28 -5.45
N LEU A 87 10.71 29.40 -5.33
CA LEU A 87 11.98 29.71 -4.68
C LEU A 87 12.86 30.62 -5.55
N VAL A 88 13.01 31.88 -5.15
CA VAL A 88 14.00 32.81 -5.70
C VAL A 88 15.37 32.52 -5.07
N PRO A 89 16.44 32.27 -5.85
CA PRO A 89 17.77 32.08 -5.30
C PRO A 89 18.25 33.37 -4.64
N VAL A 90 18.37 33.36 -3.30
CA VAL A 90 18.99 34.46 -2.56
C VAL A 90 20.50 34.35 -2.73
N GLN A 91 21.09 35.23 -3.55
CA GLN A 91 22.53 35.45 -3.51
C GLN A 91 22.85 36.22 -2.24
N GLN A 92 23.17 35.50 -1.15
CA GLN A 92 23.76 36.13 0.03
C GLN A 92 25.19 36.54 -0.32
N ALA A 93 25.37 37.78 -0.78
CA ALA A 93 26.67 38.42 -0.72
C ALA A 93 26.99 38.66 0.76
N VAL A 94 27.80 37.78 1.34
CA VAL A 94 28.37 37.98 2.67
C VAL A 94 29.26 39.23 2.59
N ALA A 95 28.73 40.38 3.00
CA ALA A 95 29.52 41.58 3.19
C ALA A 95 30.54 41.29 4.31
N ARG A 96 31.79 40.98 3.92
CA ARG A 96 32.90 40.83 4.85
C ARG A 96 33.20 42.19 5.46
N TYR A 97 32.79 42.41 6.71
CA TYR A 97 33.22 43.53 7.53
C TYR A 97 34.72 43.38 7.86
N ASN A 98 35.59 43.74 6.91
CA ASN A 98 37.04 43.75 7.10
C ASN A 98 37.63 45.15 7.37
N GLU A 99 36.81 46.16 7.66
CA GLU A 99 37.31 47.52 7.90
C GLU A 99 37.55 47.90 9.37
N ALA A 100 37.38 46.98 10.33
CA ALA A 100 37.76 47.27 11.72
C ALA A 100 39.28 47.09 11.97
N ALA A 101 39.95 46.23 11.20
CA ALA A 101 41.36 45.89 11.41
C ALA A 101 42.34 46.94 10.86
N ASP A 102 41.92 47.72 9.86
CA ASP A 102 42.79 48.74 9.24
C ASP A 102 42.79 50.07 10.00
N VAL A 103 41.70 50.40 10.71
CA VAL A 103 41.63 51.59 11.56
C VAL A 103 42.49 51.42 12.81
N LEU A 104 42.46 50.23 13.43
CA LEU A 104 43.27 49.95 14.62
C LEU A 104 44.77 49.90 14.30
N ARG A 105 45.16 49.44 13.10
CA ARG A 105 46.57 49.42 12.68
C ARG A 105 47.15 50.80 12.40
N ARG A 106 46.31 51.78 12.01
CA ARG A 106 46.72 53.18 11.80
C ARG A 106 46.86 53.96 13.11
N LEU A 107 46.21 53.52 14.19
CA LEU A 107 46.22 54.23 15.48
C LEU A 107 47.31 53.74 16.44
N THR A 108 47.84 52.51 16.27
CA THR A 108 48.89 51.96 17.13
C THR A 108 50.26 51.89 16.45
N GLY A 109 50.52 52.74 15.45
CA GLY A 109 51.85 52.91 14.87
C GLY A 109 52.74 53.78 15.77
N ARG A 110 53.33 53.18 16.80
CA ARG A 110 54.56 53.65 17.44
C ARG A 110 55.33 52.50 18.07
#